data_AF-A0A3D2A9A7-F1
#
_entry.id   AF-A0A3D2A9A7-F1
#
_cell.length_a   1.000
_cell.length_b   1.000
_cell.length_c   1.000
_cell.angle_alpha   90.00
_cell.angle_beta   90.00
_cell.angle_gamma   90.00
#
_symmetry.space_group_name_H-M   'P 1'
#
loop_
_entity.id
_entity.type
_entity.pdbx_description
1 polymer ?
#
loop_
_entity_poly.entity_id
_entity_poly.type
_entity_poly.pdbx_seq_one_letter_code
_entity_poly.pdbx_strand_id
1 'polypeptide(L)'
;MSSLHFRNQGRKIILIAEGSAFGIFVLEKNMLSEKIIMLSDIIAEFIKTVSINLSDDIDRRLRDIADSESNPTAKKMYSCILDDLELSRKLNRPICQDTGVLQFFVEIGTDCPFIKDIERAITIAAEKATEKTPLRPNIVDPLGEMNTGNNTGYNTPYIEYKIIPDSSDLIIKVYLSGGGCALPGRSRVLMPLEGKEGIKKFVYETIAEWGVNACPPLFVGIGIGACAVTAANLSKKALLRPVDSENDDKETADFEKEIEDGLNSLGIAPLGFGGDKTVLGVNIETAGRHPATLGVGISTGCWATRKGEIVIKDDLSFEIPSHKRLKEETK
;
A
#
# COMPACT_ATOMS: atom_id res chain seq x y z
N MET A 1 31.34 -37.20 -33.01
CA MET A 1 30.11 -37.18 -32.18
C MET A 1 30.54 -37.31 -30.73
N SER A 2 30.79 -36.18 -30.06
CA SER A 2 31.17 -36.13 -28.65
C SER A 2 29.90 -36.14 -27.81
N SER A 3 29.73 -37.13 -26.95
CA SER A 3 28.53 -37.30 -26.12
C SER A 3 28.60 -36.41 -24.87
N LEU A 4 27.74 -35.38 -24.77
CA LEU A 4 27.54 -34.68 -23.50
C LEU A 4 26.82 -35.61 -22.52
N HIS A 5 27.46 -35.93 -21.40
CA HIS A 5 26.84 -36.68 -20.31
C HIS A 5 26.39 -35.72 -19.21
N PHE A 6 25.08 -35.57 -19.05
CA PHE A 6 24.49 -34.84 -17.93
C PHE A 6 24.35 -35.79 -16.73
N ARG A 7 25.12 -35.55 -15.66
CA ARG A 7 24.92 -36.23 -14.39
C ARG A 7 24.26 -35.27 -13.41
N ASN A 8 22.95 -35.41 -13.22
CA ASN A 8 22.22 -34.68 -12.20
C ASN A 8 22.38 -35.42 -10.86
N GLN A 9 23.35 -35.00 -10.06
CA GLN A 9 23.37 -35.31 -8.64
C GLN A 9 22.94 -34.04 -7.92
N GLY A 10 21.87 -34.13 -7.13
CA GLY A 10 21.20 -32.99 -6.52
C GLY A 10 22.14 -31.85 -6.09
N ARG A 11 21.73 -30.63 -6.45
CA ARG A 11 22.40 -29.33 -6.20
C ARG A 11 23.64 -28.97 -7.03
N LYS A 12 24.17 -29.82 -7.93
CA LYS A 12 25.25 -29.42 -8.85
C LYS A 12 25.06 -29.99 -10.26
N ILE A 13 25.16 -29.14 -11.29
CA ILE A 13 25.34 -29.55 -12.68
C ILE A 13 26.82 -29.40 -12.98
N ILE A 14 27.50 -30.52 -13.27
CA ILE A 14 28.91 -30.53 -13.67
C ILE A 14 28.95 -30.81 -15.16
N LEU A 15 29.42 -29.85 -15.95
CA LEU A 15 29.74 -30.06 -17.36
C LEU A 15 31.17 -30.60 -17.46
N ILE A 16 31.32 -31.85 -17.90
CA ILE A 16 32.62 -32.45 -18.17
C ILE A 16 32.75 -32.57 -19.68
N ALA A 17 33.69 -31.83 -20.27
CA ALA A 17 34.12 -32.02 -21.64
C ALA A 17 35.45 -32.79 -21.64
N GLU A 18 35.48 -33.94 -22.32
CA GLU A 18 36.72 -34.70 -22.50
C GLU A 18 37.60 -34.03 -23.56
N GLY A 19 38.74 -33.50 -23.14
CA GLY A 19 39.76 -32.93 -24.04
C GLY A 19 40.44 -31.68 -23.48
N SER A 20 41.58 -31.88 -22.80
CA SER A 20 42.66 -30.91 -22.57
C SER A 20 42.28 -29.43 -22.34
N ALA A 21 41.64 -29.12 -21.21
CA ALA A 21 41.82 -27.90 -20.42
C ALA A 21 40.90 -27.98 -19.19
N PHE A 22 41.48 -28.15 -18.00
CA PHE A 22 40.72 -28.17 -16.75
C PHE A 22 40.28 -26.73 -16.41
N GLY A 23 39.04 -26.39 -16.73
CA GLY A 23 38.34 -25.21 -16.22
C GLY A 23 37.08 -25.66 -15.51
N ILE A 24 37.09 -25.71 -14.18
CA ILE A 24 35.87 -25.94 -13.39
C ILE A 24 35.10 -24.61 -13.37
N PHE A 25 34.13 -24.46 -14.30
CA PHE A 25 33.12 -23.41 -14.17
C PHE A 25 32.06 -23.88 -13.17
N VAL A 26 32.27 -23.55 -11.89
CA VAL A 26 31.18 -23.59 -10.91
C VAL A 26 30.27 -22.40 -11.25
N LEU A 27 29.10 -22.68 -11.83
CA LEU A 27 28.01 -21.71 -11.86
C LEU A 27 27.57 -21.50 -10.40
N GLU A 28 28.06 -20.42 -9.77
CA GLU A 28 27.52 -19.91 -8.51
C GLU A 28 26.04 -19.58 -8.74
N LYS A 29 25.16 -20.49 -8.32
CA LYS A 29 23.76 -20.18 -8.11
C LYS A 29 23.68 -19.16 -6.96
N ASN A 30 23.56 -17.89 -7.30
CA ASN A 30 22.84 -16.84 -6.56
C ASN A 30 22.74 -17.07 -5.03
N MET A 31 23.86 -17.06 -4.31
CA MET A 31 23.78 -16.81 -2.87
C MET A 31 23.33 -15.36 -2.71
N LEU A 32 22.17 -15.16 -2.07
CA LEU A 32 21.80 -13.81 -1.64
C LEU A 32 22.91 -13.28 -0.72
N SER A 33 23.31 -12.02 -0.92
CA SER A 33 24.19 -11.38 0.05
C SER A 33 23.48 -11.29 1.41
N GLU A 34 24.24 -11.40 2.50
CA GLU A 34 23.70 -11.28 3.87
C GLU A 34 22.90 -9.98 4.04
N LYS A 35 23.36 -8.89 3.40
CA LYS A 35 22.68 -7.60 3.41
C LYS A 35 21.26 -7.65 2.82
N ILE A 36 21.06 -8.36 1.70
CA ILE A 36 19.72 -8.48 1.09
C ILE A 36 18.81 -9.30 2.00
N ILE A 37 19.32 -10.35 2.63
CA ILE A 37 18.54 -11.18 3.56
C ILE A 37 18.06 -10.33 4.74
N MET A 38 18.97 -9.54 5.34
CA MET A 38 18.65 -8.63 6.44
C MET A 38 17.63 -7.56 6.02
N LEU A 39 17.83 -6.92 4.86
CA LEU A 39 16.88 -5.95 4.32
C LEU A 39 15.49 -6.57 4.11
N SER A 40 15.41 -7.77 3.52
CA SER A 40 14.15 -8.49 3.37
C SER A 40 13.49 -8.83 4.70
N ASP A 41 14.27 -9.18 5.73
CA ASP A 41 13.71 -9.44 7.07
C ASP A 41 13.16 -8.17 7.73
N ILE A 42 13.85 -7.03 7.58
CA ILE A 42 13.36 -5.71 8.04
C ILE A 42 12.03 -5.37 7.34
N ILE A 43 11.96 -5.51 6.02
CA ILE A 43 10.74 -5.21 5.25
C ILE A 43 9.63 -6.21 5.62
N ALA A 44 9.94 -7.49 5.85
CA ALA A 44 8.94 -8.48 6.24
C ALA A 44 8.31 -8.17 7.61
N GLU A 45 9.13 -7.78 8.59
CA GLU A 45 8.64 -7.37 9.92
C GLU A 45 7.86 -6.05 9.84
N PHE A 46 8.23 -5.15 8.92
CA PHE A 46 7.47 -3.94 8.65
C PHE A 46 6.09 -4.25 8.04
N ILE A 47 6.00 -5.15 7.05
CA ILE A 47 4.71 -5.62 6.50
C ILE A 47 3.85 -6.23 7.60
N LYS A 48 4.45 -7.01 8.51
CA LYS A 48 3.76 -7.55 9.67
C LYS A 48 3.21 -6.45 10.58
N THR A 49 4.02 -5.45 10.87
CA THR A 49 3.62 -4.32 11.70
C THR A 49 2.39 -3.63 11.12
N VAL A 50 2.41 -3.33 9.81
CA VAL A 50 1.33 -2.65 9.08
C VAL A 50 0.08 -3.53 8.91
N SER A 51 0.21 -4.86 8.92
CA SER A 51 -0.94 -5.75 8.80
C SER A 51 -1.72 -5.92 10.11
N ILE A 52 -1.03 -5.81 11.25
CA ILE A 52 -1.56 -5.96 12.61
C ILE A 52 -1.94 -4.62 13.23
N ASN A 53 -1.30 -3.51 12.82
CA ASN A 53 -1.52 -2.20 13.42
C ASN A 53 -1.88 -1.19 12.34
N LEU A 54 -2.82 -0.30 12.67
CA LEU A 54 -3.04 0.92 11.90
C LEU A 54 -1.91 1.92 12.21
N SER A 55 -1.62 2.79 11.25
CA SER A 55 -0.71 3.91 11.47
C SER A 55 -1.29 4.89 12.50
N ASP A 56 -0.42 5.59 13.21
CA ASP A 56 -0.79 6.43 14.35
C ASP A 56 -1.86 7.50 14.00
N ASP A 57 -1.80 8.02 12.77
CA ASP A 57 -2.75 8.99 12.23
C ASP A 57 -4.14 8.38 12.00
N ILE A 58 -4.20 7.18 11.42
CA ILE A 58 -5.45 6.46 11.14
C ILE A 58 -6.10 5.98 12.45
N ASP A 59 -5.34 5.36 13.37
CA ASP A 59 -5.86 4.91 14.67
C ASP A 59 -6.44 6.09 15.47
N ARG A 60 -5.72 7.21 15.55
CA ARG A 60 -6.21 8.43 16.22
C ARG A 60 -7.47 8.96 15.55
N ARG A 61 -7.47 9.14 14.23
CA ARG A 61 -8.62 9.69 13.51
C ARG A 61 -9.87 8.81 13.67
N LEU A 62 -9.69 7.49 13.63
CA LEU A 62 -10.77 6.52 13.83
C LEU A 62 -11.36 6.59 15.24
N ARG A 63 -10.53 6.78 16.27
CA ARG A 63 -10.99 6.99 17.65
C ARG A 63 -11.73 8.33 17.79
N ASP A 64 -11.19 9.40 17.24
CA ASP A 64 -11.81 10.73 17.31
C ASP A 64 -13.23 10.73 16.70
N ILE A 65 -13.41 10.10 15.54
CA ILE A 65 -14.74 10.02 14.91
C ILE A 65 -15.69 9.10 15.69
N ALA A 66 -15.18 7.98 16.22
CA ALA A 66 -15.97 7.06 17.04
C ALA A 66 -16.50 7.74 18.31
N ASP A 67 -15.66 8.54 18.97
CA ASP A 67 -16.01 9.29 20.18
C ASP A 67 -17.03 10.40 19.88
N SER A 68 -16.92 11.04 18.71
CA SER A 68 -17.82 12.13 18.30
C SER A 68 -19.16 11.67 17.72
N GLU A 69 -19.28 10.39 17.35
CA GLU A 69 -20.48 9.84 16.72
C GLU A 69 -21.72 10.05 17.60
N SER A 70 -22.86 10.35 17.00
CA SER A 70 -24.13 10.57 17.71
C SER A 70 -25.10 9.40 17.54
N ASN A 71 -25.02 8.65 16.44
CA ASN A 71 -25.93 7.58 16.13
C ASN A 71 -25.66 6.31 16.98
N PRO A 72 -26.65 5.79 17.73
CA PRO A 72 -26.45 4.63 18.61
C PRO A 72 -26.04 3.34 17.88
N THR A 73 -26.48 3.14 16.64
CA THR A 73 -26.09 1.97 15.82
C THR A 73 -24.66 2.13 15.34
N ALA A 74 -24.28 3.30 14.83
CA ALA A 74 -22.92 3.61 14.41
C ALA A 74 -21.91 3.44 15.55
N LYS A 75 -22.25 3.91 16.77
CA LYS A 75 -21.43 3.71 17.98
C LYS A 75 -21.11 2.25 18.24
N LYS A 76 -22.10 1.36 18.08
CA LYS A 76 -21.88 -0.09 18.24
C LYS A 76 -20.95 -0.64 17.18
N MET A 77 -21.08 -0.18 15.93
CA MET A 77 -20.17 -0.60 14.85
C MET A 77 -18.73 -0.12 15.11
N TYR A 78 -18.56 1.12 15.56
CA TYR A 78 -17.24 1.62 15.97
C TYR A 78 -16.67 0.85 17.16
N SER A 79 -17.48 0.50 18.17
CA SER A 79 -17.03 -0.37 19.26
C SER A 79 -16.49 -1.69 18.74
N CYS A 80 -17.20 -2.37 17.83
CA CYS A 80 -16.71 -3.61 17.23
C CYS A 80 -15.39 -3.42 16.45
N ILE A 81 -15.25 -2.31 15.73
CA ILE A 81 -14.01 -1.96 15.02
C ILE A 81 -12.86 -1.77 16.01
N LEU A 82 -13.05 -1.00 17.08
CA LEU A 82 -12.02 -0.75 18.09
C LEU A 82 -11.64 -2.02 18.86
N ASP A 83 -12.62 -2.86 19.20
CA ASP A 83 -12.40 -4.17 19.81
C ASP A 83 -11.55 -5.07 18.91
N ASP A 84 -11.81 -5.07 17.59
CA ASP A 84 -11.04 -5.84 16.61
C ASP A 84 -9.59 -5.35 16.51
N LEU A 85 -9.36 -4.03 16.59
CA LEU A 85 -8.01 -3.47 16.66
C LEU A 85 -7.25 -3.94 17.91
N GLU A 86 -7.89 -3.95 19.07
CA GLU A 86 -7.26 -4.46 20.30
C GLU A 86 -6.97 -5.97 20.22
N LEU A 87 -7.91 -6.74 19.67
CA LEU A 87 -7.76 -8.18 19.49
C LEU A 87 -6.65 -8.52 18.49
N SER A 88 -6.51 -7.77 17.41
CA SER A 88 -5.44 -7.97 16.41
C SER A 88 -4.05 -7.90 17.06
N ARG A 89 -3.82 -6.90 17.91
CA ARG A 89 -2.59 -6.70 18.69
C ARG A 89 -2.39 -7.83 19.68
N LYS A 90 -3.41 -8.12 20.50
CA LYS A 90 -3.36 -9.15 21.54
C LYS A 90 -3.13 -10.55 20.99
N LEU A 91 -3.76 -10.87 19.86
CA LEU A 91 -3.64 -12.18 19.20
C LEU A 91 -2.47 -12.23 18.22
N ASN A 92 -1.80 -11.10 17.97
CA ASN A 92 -0.71 -10.94 17.02
C ASN A 92 -1.09 -11.50 15.63
N ARG A 93 -2.22 -11.03 15.09
CA ARG A 93 -2.79 -11.44 13.80
C ARG A 93 -3.26 -10.22 12.99
N PRO A 94 -3.27 -10.31 11.65
CA PRO A 94 -3.74 -9.21 10.82
C PRO A 94 -5.15 -8.74 11.21
N ILE A 95 -5.37 -7.43 11.19
CA ILE A 95 -6.65 -6.79 11.58
C ILE A 95 -7.82 -7.29 10.71
N CYS A 96 -7.57 -7.57 9.43
CA CYS A 96 -8.62 -7.99 8.50
C CYS A 96 -8.25 -9.32 7.83
N GLN A 97 -9.25 -10.18 7.65
CA GLN A 97 -9.14 -11.47 6.96
C GLN A 97 -8.63 -11.33 5.52
N ASP A 98 -8.94 -10.20 4.87
CA ASP A 98 -8.33 -9.81 3.61
C ASP A 98 -7.08 -9.00 3.91
N THR A 99 -5.91 -9.63 3.85
CA THR A 99 -4.61 -8.98 4.10
C THR A 99 -4.14 -8.05 2.97
N GLY A 100 -4.95 -7.91 1.92
CA GLY A 100 -4.71 -7.06 0.77
C GLY A 100 -3.64 -7.55 -0.19
N VAL A 101 -3.54 -6.84 -1.31
CA VAL A 101 -2.43 -6.88 -2.26
C VAL A 101 -1.39 -5.84 -1.86
N LEU A 102 -0.12 -6.23 -1.80
CA LEU A 102 0.96 -5.37 -1.35
C LEU A 102 1.35 -4.39 -2.46
N GLN A 103 1.32 -3.10 -2.15
CA GLN A 103 1.75 -2.02 -3.04
C GLN A 103 2.84 -1.22 -2.33
N PHE A 104 3.98 -1.02 -2.99
CA PHE A 104 5.13 -0.31 -2.47
C PHE A 104 5.41 0.96 -3.27
N PHE A 105 5.72 2.03 -2.55
CA PHE A 105 6.17 3.31 -3.10
C PHE A 105 7.54 3.58 -2.51
N VAL A 106 8.56 3.36 -3.33
CA VAL A 106 9.96 3.33 -2.92
C VAL A 106 10.62 4.63 -3.37
N GLU A 107 11.00 5.47 -2.41
CA GLU A 107 11.90 6.60 -2.67
C GLU A 107 13.32 6.14 -2.36
N ILE A 108 14.18 6.07 -3.38
CA ILE A 108 15.51 5.47 -3.26
C ILE A 108 16.58 6.38 -3.85
N GLY A 109 17.61 6.63 -3.05
CA GLY A 109 18.76 7.43 -3.41
C GLY A 109 19.66 6.75 -4.45
N THR A 110 20.26 7.52 -5.36
CA THR A 110 21.19 6.98 -6.38
C THR A 110 22.46 6.37 -5.77
N ASP A 111 22.84 6.80 -4.56
CA ASP A 111 23.99 6.29 -3.82
C ASP A 111 23.58 5.21 -2.80
N CYS A 112 22.29 4.83 -2.76
CA CYS A 112 21.81 3.79 -1.89
C CYS A 112 22.43 2.43 -2.28
N PRO A 113 23.07 1.70 -1.35
CA PRO A 113 23.73 0.43 -1.67
C PRO A 113 22.76 -0.68 -2.08
N PHE A 114 21.45 -0.50 -1.84
CA PHE A 114 20.40 -1.47 -2.12
C PHE A 114 19.69 -1.25 -3.46
N ILE A 115 20.05 -0.22 -4.24
CA ILE A 115 19.32 0.19 -5.45
C ILE A 115 19.15 -0.92 -6.51
N LYS A 116 20.12 -1.84 -6.58
CA LYS A 116 20.08 -2.98 -7.53
C LYS A 116 19.26 -4.16 -7.05
N ASP A 117 19.00 -4.25 -5.75
CA ASP A 117 18.45 -5.44 -5.10
C ASP A 117 17.09 -5.19 -4.44
N ILE A 118 16.61 -3.94 -4.39
CA ILE A 118 15.41 -3.55 -3.65
C ILE A 118 14.15 -4.31 -4.09
N GLU A 119 13.96 -4.52 -5.39
CA GLU A 119 12.83 -5.31 -5.92
C GLU A 119 12.86 -6.74 -5.40
N ARG A 120 14.03 -7.37 -5.49
CA ARG A 120 14.25 -8.73 -4.99
C ARG A 120 14.03 -8.79 -3.48
N ALA A 121 14.51 -7.78 -2.75
CA ALA A 121 14.36 -7.71 -1.30
C ALA A 121 12.89 -7.61 -0.88
N ILE A 122 12.10 -6.79 -1.57
CA ILE A 122 10.66 -6.62 -1.37
C ILE A 122 9.90 -7.92 -1.69
N THR A 123 10.21 -8.59 -2.81
CA THR A 123 9.57 -9.86 -3.19
C THR A 123 9.80 -10.93 -2.12
N ILE A 124 11.04 -11.10 -1.66
CA ILE A 124 11.36 -12.07 -0.60
C ILE A 124 10.68 -11.68 0.72
N ALA A 125 10.60 -10.37 1.01
CA ALA A 125 9.91 -9.88 2.20
C ALA A 125 8.41 -10.20 2.16
N ALA A 126 7.76 -10.06 1.01
CA ALA A 126 6.35 -10.40 0.82
C ALA A 126 6.07 -11.90 1.03
N GLU A 127 6.93 -12.78 0.49
CA GLU A 127 6.85 -14.22 0.73
C GLU A 127 7.03 -14.56 2.21
N LYS A 128 8.09 -14.02 2.84
CA LYS A 128 8.39 -14.22 4.26
C LYS A 128 7.25 -13.73 5.16
N ALA A 129 6.73 -12.54 4.89
CA ALA A 129 5.63 -11.96 5.67
C ALA A 129 4.37 -12.81 5.53
N THR A 130 4.08 -13.33 4.33
CA THR A 130 2.93 -14.20 4.08
C THR A 130 2.98 -15.48 4.91
N GLU A 131 4.15 -16.12 4.97
CA GLU A 131 4.34 -17.34 5.76
C GLU A 131 4.38 -17.07 7.28
N LYS A 132 5.18 -16.09 7.72
CA LYS A 132 5.44 -15.84 9.15
C LYS A 132 4.34 -15.07 9.88
N THR A 133 3.60 -14.22 9.17
CA THR A 133 2.53 -13.34 9.73
C THR A 133 1.13 -13.86 9.42
N PRO A 134 1.02 -15.16 9.14
CA PRO A 134 -0.01 -15.79 8.29
C PRO A 134 -0.87 -14.80 7.50
N LEU A 135 -0.28 -14.08 6.53
CA LEU A 135 -1.10 -13.26 5.64
C LEU A 135 -1.92 -14.18 4.74
N ARG A 136 -3.14 -13.76 4.38
CA ARG A 136 -3.92 -14.47 3.38
C ARG A 136 -3.28 -14.25 1.99
N PRO A 137 -2.99 -15.32 1.23
CA PRO A 137 -2.55 -15.17 -0.15
C PRO A 137 -3.70 -14.63 -1.02
N ASN A 138 -3.54 -13.42 -1.52
CA ASN A 138 -4.56 -12.63 -2.23
C ASN A 138 -4.24 -12.40 -3.70
N ILE A 139 -3.20 -13.04 -4.23
CA ILE A 139 -2.80 -12.91 -5.62
C ILE A 139 -3.26 -14.13 -6.40
N VAL A 140 -4.08 -13.87 -7.41
CA VAL A 140 -4.61 -14.85 -8.35
C VAL A 140 -4.10 -14.49 -9.75
N ASP A 141 -3.57 -15.48 -10.46
CA ASP A 141 -3.28 -15.33 -11.89
C ASP A 141 -4.60 -15.13 -12.66
N PRO A 142 -4.83 -13.97 -13.32
CA PRO A 142 -6.13 -13.63 -13.88
C PRO A 142 -6.53 -14.46 -15.09
N LEU A 143 -5.60 -15.15 -15.77
CA LEU A 143 -5.95 -16.00 -16.91
C LEU A 143 -6.01 -17.48 -16.50
N GLY A 144 -5.15 -17.89 -15.56
CA GLY A 144 -5.10 -19.24 -15.03
C GLY A 144 -6.07 -19.52 -13.88
N GLU A 145 -6.66 -18.48 -13.27
CA GLU A 145 -7.55 -18.55 -12.09
C GLU A 145 -6.93 -19.32 -10.90
N MET A 146 -5.60 -19.24 -10.78
CA MET A 146 -4.83 -19.96 -9.76
C MET A 146 -4.25 -18.98 -8.75
N ASN A 147 -4.49 -19.23 -7.47
CA ASN A 147 -3.85 -18.48 -6.40
C ASN A 147 -2.37 -18.85 -6.30
N THR A 148 -1.51 -17.84 -6.17
CA THR A 148 -0.04 -18.00 -6.12
C THR A 148 0.46 -18.53 -4.78
N GLY A 149 -0.34 -18.42 -3.72
CA GLY A 149 -0.05 -18.97 -2.39
C GLY A 149 0.92 -18.17 -1.52
N ASN A 150 1.57 -17.13 -2.05
CA ASN A 150 2.62 -16.39 -1.34
C ASN A 150 2.56 -14.85 -1.49
N ASN A 151 1.46 -14.29 -2.02
CA ASN A 151 1.29 -12.86 -2.31
C ASN A 151 2.31 -12.26 -3.30
N THR A 152 2.96 -13.10 -4.11
CA THR A 152 3.86 -12.66 -5.19
C THR A 152 3.40 -13.24 -6.52
N GLY A 153 3.88 -12.70 -7.63
CA GLY A 153 3.50 -13.19 -8.95
C GLY A 153 4.00 -12.26 -10.06
N TYR A 154 3.45 -12.42 -11.25
CA TYR A 154 3.77 -11.54 -12.37
C TYR A 154 3.42 -10.09 -12.02
N ASN A 155 4.41 -9.19 -12.08
CA ASN A 155 4.32 -7.78 -11.68
C ASN A 155 3.71 -7.56 -10.28
N THR A 156 3.95 -8.51 -9.36
CA THR A 156 3.39 -8.49 -8.01
C THR A 156 4.44 -8.92 -6.97
N PRO A 157 4.70 -8.12 -5.92
CA PRO A 157 3.98 -6.91 -5.53
C PRO A 157 4.18 -5.73 -6.50
N TYR A 158 3.22 -4.80 -6.52
CA TYR A 158 3.37 -3.57 -7.32
C TYR A 158 4.38 -2.64 -6.65
N ILE A 159 5.34 -2.13 -7.40
CA ILE A 159 6.39 -1.23 -6.90
C ILE A 159 6.45 0.00 -7.80
N GLU A 160 6.26 1.18 -7.21
CA GLU A 160 6.53 2.46 -7.85
C GLU A 160 7.81 3.08 -7.28
N TYR A 161 8.70 3.53 -8.16
CA TYR A 161 9.97 4.12 -7.77
C TYR A 161 9.97 5.64 -7.92
N LYS A 162 10.60 6.31 -6.96
CA LYS A 162 11.06 7.69 -7.06
C LYS A 162 12.55 7.70 -6.77
N ILE A 163 13.34 8.07 -7.77
CA ILE A 163 14.80 8.18 -7.62
C ILE A 163 15.15 9.53 -7.00
N ILE A 164 15.96 9.52 -5.95
CA ILE A 164 16.48 10.72 -5.30
C ILE A 164 17.95 10.88 -5.71
N PRO A 165 18.31 11.89 -6.53
CA PRO A 165 19.70 12.14 -6.88
C PRO A 165 20.55 12.42 -5.64
N ASP A 166 21.80 11.95 -5.66
CA ASP A 166 22.85 12.27 -4.68
C ASP A 166 22.44 11.98 -3.21
N SER A 167 21.66 10.92 -3.01
CA SER A 167 21.19 10.47 -1.70
C SER A 167 21.51 9.00 -1.49
N SER A 168 21.74 8.62 -0.23
CA SER A 168 21.88 7.23 0.22
C SER A 168 20.62 6.68 0.89
N ASP A 169 19.57 7.50 1.04
CA ASP A 169 18.36 7.14 1.78
C ASP A 169 17.50 6.12 1.02
N LEU A 170 16.86 5.24 1.79
CA LEU A 170 15.82 4.33 1.32
C LEU A 170 14.55 4.56 2.16
N ILE A 171 13.50 5.08 1.51
CA ILE A 171 12.19 5.27 2.12
C ILE A 171 11.21 4.34 1.42
N ILE A 172 10.53 3.50 2.20
CA ILE A 172 9.52 2.57 1.68
C ILE A 172 8.19 2.92 2.33
N LYS A 173 7.26 3.39 1.51
CA LYS A 173 5.84 3.46 1.88
C LYS A 173 5.14 2.21 1.37
N VAL A 174 4.27 1.63 2.18
CA VAL A 174 3.49 0.45 1.82
C VAL A 174 2.00 0.72 2.01
N TYR A 175 1.19 0.16 1.12
CA TYR A 175 -0.25 0.08 1.26
C TYR A 175 -0.72 -1.36 1.03
N LEU A 176 -1.44 -1.93 1.99
CA LEU A 176 -2.00 -3.30 1.91
C LEU A 176 -3.44 -3.23 1.41
N SER A 177 -3.60 -3.14 0.10
CA SER A 177 -4.88 -2.86 -0.57
C SER A 177 -5.84 -4.04 -0.48
N GLY A 178 -6.85 -3.94 0.39
CA GLY A 178 -7.96 -4.91 0.41
C GLY A 178 -8.73 -4.92 -0.91
N GLY A 179 -9.27 -6.07 -1.30
CA GLY A 179 -10.08 -6.23 -2.50
C GLY A 179 -11.31 -5.31 -2.51
N GLY A 180 -11.99 -5.18 -1.37
CA GLY A 180 -13.12 -4.25 -1.22
C GLY A 180 -12.72 -2.80 -1.44
N CYS A 181 -11.52 -2.39 -1.01
CA CYS A 181 -10.98 -1.04 -1.20
C CYS A 181 -10.60 -0.75 -2.66
N ALA A 182 -10.35 -1.79 -3.46
CA ALA A 182 -10.03 -1.64 -4.87
C ALA A 182 -11.30 -1.38 -5.72
N LEU A 183 -12.48 -1.82 -5.27
CA LEU A 183 -13.72 -1.72 -6.04
C LEU A 183 -14.18 -0.28 -6.35
N PRO A 184 -14.12 0.69 -5.42
CA PRO A 184 -14.47 2.08 -5.73
C PRO A 184 -13.41 2.81 -6.57
N GLY A 185 -12.24 2.20 -6.77
CA GLY A 185 -11.13 2.80 -7.52
C GLY A 185 -11.56 3.14 -8.95
N ARG A 186 -11.56 4.42 -9.30
CA ARG A 186 -11.97 4.89 -10.63
C ARG A 186 -11.08 6.00 -11.11
N SER A 187 -10.87 6.07 -12.42
CA SER A 187 -10.21 7.20 -13.03
C SER A 187 -10.81 7.49 -14.39
N ARG A 188 -11.05 8.78 -14.68
CA ARG A 188 -11.57 9.23 -15.98
C ARG A 188 -11.01 10.59 -16.34
N VAL A 189 -11.22 10.98 -17.59
CA VAL A 189 -10.86 12.31 -18.10
C VAL A 189 -12.14 13.12 -18.29
N LEU A 190 -12.19 14.26 -17.63
CA LEU A 190 -13.24 15.26 -17.72
C LEU A 190 -12.93 16.28 -18.82
N MET A 191 -13.97 16.94 -19.30
CA MET A 191 -13.83 18.17 -20.05
C MET A 191 -13.34 19.29 -19.11
N PRO A 192 -12.36 20.12 -19.51
CA PRO A 192 -11.82 21.17 -18.64
C PRO A 192 -12.87 22.12 -18.04
N LEU A 193 -13.93 22.38 -18.80
CA LEU A 193 -15.03 23.26 -18.40
C LEU A 193 -15.90 22.68 -17.29
N GLU A 194 -15.83 21.38 -17.01
CA GLU A 194 -16.50 20.79 -15.86
C GLU A 194 -15.87 21.24 -14.53
N GLY A 195 -14.56 21.58 -14.54
CA GLY A 195 -13.87 22.19 -13.42
C GLY A 195 -14.01 21.44 -12.08
N LYS A 196 -14.01 22.19 -10.98
CA LYS A 196 -14.16 21.65 -9.61
C LYS A 196 -15.52 20.96 -9.39
N GLU A 197 -16.59 21.47 -9.99
CA GLU A 197 -17.92 20.86 -9.88
C GLU A 197 -17.96 19.46 -10.51
N GLY A 198 -17.32 19.29 -11.67
CA GLY A 198 -17.17 17.99 -12.32
C GLY A 198 -16.40 16.99 -11.47
N ILE A 199 -15.32 17.46 -10.81
CA ILE A 199 -14.54 16.64 -9.87
C ILE A 199 -15.42 16.21 -8.69
N LYS A 200 -16.08 17.15 -8.00
CA LYS A 200 -16.96 16.86 -6.86
C LYS A 200 -18.04 15.85 -7.24
N LYS A 201 -18.75 16.12 -8.34
CA LYS A 201 -19.80 15.23 -8.86
C LYS A 201 -19.26 13.82 -9.06
N PHE A 202 -18.12 13.67 -9.73
CA PHE A 202 -17.51 12.37 -9.97
C PHE A 202 -17.15 11.64 -8.67
N VAL A 203 -16.58 12.35 -7.70
CA VAL A 203 -16.23 11.80 -6.38
C VAL A 203 -17.48 11.35 -5.63
N TYR A 204 -18.49 12.22 -5.53
CA TYR A 204 -19.71 11.92 -4.79
C TYR A 204 -20.51 10.76 -5.42
N GLU A 205 -20.63 10.73 -6.76
CA GLU A 205 -21.28 9.61 -7.46
C GLU A 205 -20.54 8.29 -7.21
N THR A 206 -19.20 8.30 -7.30
CA THR A 206 -18.37 7.11 -7.07
C THR A 206 -18.56 6.58 -5.65
N ILE A 207 -18.52 7.45 -4.64
CA ILE A 207 -18.62 7.04 -3.24
C ILE A 207 -20.06 6.67 -2.87
N ALA A 208 -21.07 7.37 -3.39
CA ALA A 208 -22.47 7.03 -3.17
C ALA A 208 -22.82 5.65 -3.75
N GLU A 209 -22.28 5.31 -4.92
CA GLU A 209 -22.60 4.05 -5.59
C GLU A 209 -21.76 2.87 -5.07
N TRP A 210 -20.48 3.08 -4.71
CA TRP A 210 -19.55 1.99 -4.38
C TRP A 210 -18.90 2.07 -3.00
N GLY A 211 -19.05 3.19 -2.29
CA GLY A 211 -18.33 3.44 -1.04
C GLY A 211 -18.58 2.38 0.03
N VAL A 212 -19.80 1.85 0.12
CA VAL A 212 -20.15 0.81 1.11
C VAL A 212 -19.36 -0.49 0.92
N ASN A 213 -18.96 -0.81 -0.32
CA ASN A 213 -18.17 -2.01 -0.62
C ASN A 213 -16.75 -1.96 -0.05
N ALA A 214 -16.27 -0.77 0.32
CA ALA A 214 -14.94 -0.56 0.89
C ALA A 214 -14.98 -0.33 2.41
N CYS A 215 -15.98 -0.90 3.12
CA CYS A 215 -16.06 -0.91 4.59
C CYS A 215 -15.76 0.47 5.22
N PRO A 216 -16.65 1.47 5.04
CA PRO A 216 -16.49 2.80 5.60
C PRO A 216 -16.34 2.78 7.14
N PRO A 217 -15.82 3.85 7.78
CA PRO A 217 -15.45 5.14 7.17
C PRO A 217 -14.27 5.04 6.21
N LEU A 218 -14.35 5.75 5.08
CA LEU A 218 -13.36 5.67 4.01
C LEU A 218 -12.26 6.71 4.16
N PHE A 219 -11.01 6.36 3.92
CA PHE A 219 -10.02 7.37 3.53
C PHE A 219 -10.08 7.54 2.01
N VAL A 220 -10.33 8.77 1.53
CA VAL A 220 -10.48 9.03 0.09
C VAL A 220 -9.28 9.81 -0.42
N GLY A 221 -8.53 9.19 -1.33
CA GLY A 221 -7.46 9.82 -2.07
C GLY A 221 -7.96 10.24 -3.44
N ILE A 222 -7.71 11.49 -3.82
CA ILE A 222 -8.11 12.06 -5.10
C ILE A 222 -6.85 12.53 -5.83
N GLY A 223 -6.75 12.19 -7.10
CA GLY A 223 -5.67 12.62 -7.97
C GLY A 223 -6.21 13.47 -9.11
N ILE A 224 -5.59 14.62 -9.36
CA ILE A 224 -5.96 15.51 -10.46
C ILE A 224 -4.75 15.72 -11.37
N GLY A 225 -4.88 15.47 -12.67
CA GLY A 225 -3.75 15.57 -13.59
C GLY A 225 -4.13 15.62 -15.07
N ALA A 226 -3.18 15.28 -15.93
CA ALA A 226 -3.35 15.38 -17.38
C ALA A 226 -4.24 14.29 -17.98
N CYS A 227 -4.20 13.07 -17.44
CA CYS A 227 -4.90 11.91 -17.98
C CYS A 227 -5.33 10.94 -16.88
N ALA A 228 -6.11 9.91 -17.24
CA ALA A 228 -6.59 8.93 -16.28
C ALA A 228 -5.47 8.18 -15.53
N VAL A 229 -4.36 7.86 -16.21
CA VAL A 229 -3.25 7.10 -15.59
C VAL A 229 -2.54 7.94 -14.53
N THR A 230 -2.17 9.18 -14.86
CA THR A 230 -1.52 10.09 -13.90
C THR A 230 -2.44 10.40 -12.72
N ALA A 231 -3.73 10.63 -12.98
CA ALA A 231 -4.72 10.88 -11.94
C ALA A 231 -4.93 9.66 -11.02
N ALA A 232 -4.91 8.44 -11.54
CA ALA A 232 -5.01 7.22 -10.73
C ALA A 232 -3.79 7.03 -9.82
N ASN A 233 -2.58 7.30 -10.33
CA ASN A 233 -1.36 7.19 -9.51
C ASN A 233 -1.33 8.27 -8.41
N LEU A 234 -1.71 9.50 -8.74
CA LEU A 234 -1.82 10.59 -7.76
C LEU A 234 -2.86 10.29 -6.68
N SER A 235 -4.01 9.72 -7.04
CA SER A 235 -5.05 9.36 -6.06
C SER A 235 -4.56 8.31 -5.07
N LYS A 236 -3.71 7.38 -5.51
CA LYS A 236 -3.07 6.40 -4.62
C LYS A 236 -2.02 7.05 -3.73
N LYS A 237 -1.21 7.98 -4.25
CA LYS A 237 -0.24 8.77 -3.45
C LYS A 237 -0.93 9.62 -2.39
N ALA A 238 -2.10 10.17 -2.69
CA ALA A 238 -2.90 10.91 -1.72
C ALA A 238 -3.26 10.06 -0.48
N LEU A 239 -3.52 8.75 -0.65
CA LEU A 239 -3.76 7.83 0.47
C LEU A 239 -2.51 7.55 1.33
N LEU A 240 -1.31 7.89 0.86
CA LEU A 240 -0.08 7.68 1.63
C LEU A 240 0.21 8.84 2.58
N ARG A 241 -0.37 10.03 2.33
CA ARG A 241 -0.28 11.17 3.24
C ARG A 241 -0.97 10.87 4.57
N PRO A 242 -0.59 11.56 5.67
CA PRO A 242 -1.35 11.50 6.91
C PRO A 242 -2.82 11.87 6.66
N VAL A 243 -3.75 11.16 7.29
CA VAL A 243 -5.20 11.37 7.09
C VAL A 243 -5.67 12.74 7.55
N ASP A 244 -4.93 13.36 8.47
CA ASP A 244 -5.18 14.69 9.02
C ASP A 244 -4.24 15.77 8.45
N SER A 245 -3.46 15.46 7.41
CA SER A 245 -2.61 16.46 6.76
C SER A 245 -3.42 17.37 5.85
N GLU A 246 -3.21 18.67 5.94
CA GLU A 246 -3.69 19.64 4.95
C GLU A 246 -2.69 19.78 3.80
N ASN A 247 -3.18 20.05 2.59
CA ASN A 247 -2.30 20.38 1.46
C ASN A 247 -1.60 21.74 1.67
N ASP A 248 -0.34 21.86 1.24
CA ASP A 248 0.41 23.13 1.29
C ASP A 248 -0.24 24.23 0.42
N ASP A 249 -0.91 23.85 -0.66
CA ASP A 249 -1.71 24.75 -1.48
C ASP A 249 -3.09 24.98 -0.84
N LYS A 250 -3.34 26.23 -0.45
CA LYS A 250 -4.58 26.63 0.24
C LYS A 250 -5.84 26.30 -0.57
N GLU A 251 -5.81 26.50 -1.88
CA GLU A 251 -6.98 26.25 -2.72
C GLU A 251 -7.32 24.75 -2.79
N THR A 252 -6.29 23.90 -2.77
CA THR A 252 -6.43 22.45 -2.68
C THR A 252 -6.90 22.01 -1.29
N ALA A 253 -6.35 22.57 -0.21
CA ALA A 253 -6.77 22.26 1.17
C ALA A 253 -8.23 22.65 1.43
N ASP A 254 -8.67 23.84 0.99
CA ASP A 254 -10.06 24.26 1.09
C ASP A 254 -10.99 23.30 0.32
N PHE A 255 -10.52 22.75 -0.81
CA PHE A 255 -11.27 21.80 -1.62
C PHE A 255 -11.30 20.37 -1.04
N GLU A 256 -10.21 19.91 -0.41
CA GLU A 256 -10.18 18.67 0.39
C GLU A 256 -11.31 18.70 1.44
N LYS A 257 -11.40 19.81 2.18
CA LYS A 257 -12.43 20.01 3.21
C LYS A 257 -13.85 20.08 2.65
N GLU A 258 -14.05 20.81 1.55
CA GLU A 258 -15.36 20.88 0.88
C GLU A 258 -15.86 19.49 0.47
N ILE A 259 -14.97 18.65 -0.08
CA ILE A 259 -15.29 17.28 -0.47
C ILE A 259 -15.56 16.40 0.76
N GLU A 260 -14.75 16.52 1.81
CA GLU A 260 -14.95 15.78 3.06
C GLU A 260 -16.33 16.07 3.68
N ASP A 261 -16.72 17.33 3.77
CA ASP A 261 -18.01 17.75 4.30
C ASP A 261 -19.16 17.20 3.45
N GLY A 262 -19.03 17.29 2.12
CA GLY A 262 -20.00 16.72 1.18
C GLY A 262 -20.14 15.20 1.30
N LEU A 263 -19.04 14.46 1.41
CA LEU A 263 -19.07 13.01 1.58
C LEU A 263 -19.66 12.60 2.93
N ASN A 264 -19.36 13.35 4.00
CA ASN A 264 -19.97 13.08 5.30
C ASN A 264 -21.49 13.29 5.28
N SER A 265 -21.99 14.26 4.51
CA SER A 265 -23.43 14.48 4.34
C SER A 265 -24.19 13.32 3.69
N LEU A 266 -23.50 12.39 3.02
CA LEU A 266 -24.12 11.17 2.47
C LEU A 266 -24.63 10.22 3.56
N GLY A 267 -24.09 10.32 4.79
CA GLY A 267 -24.52 9.51 5.92
C GLY A 267 -24.39 8.00 5.71
N ILE A 268 -23.37 7.53 4.97
CA ILE A 268 -23.09 6.09 4.81
C ILE A 268 -22.54 5.54 6.14
N ALA A 269 -21.57 6.27 6.71
CA ALA A 269 -20.99 6.05 8.03
C ALA A 269 -20.42 4.63 8.25
N PRO A 270 -20.10 4.16 9.48
CA PRO A 270 -19.30 2.95 9.64
C PRO A 270 -20.04 1.72 9.09
N LEU A 271 -19.34 0.97 8.26
CA LEU A 271 -19.79 -0.28 7.62
C LEU A 271 -21.12 -0.15 6.83
N GLY A 272 -21.59 1.06 6.53
CA GLY A 272 -22.84 1.31 5.81
C GLY A 272 -24.10 1.35 6.68
N PHE A 273 -23.96 1.46 8.02
CA PHE A 273 -25.11 1.46 8.94
C PHE A 273 -25.72 2.84 9.20
N GLY A 274 -25.21 3.89 8.54
CA GLY A 274 -25.62 5.27 8.77
C GLY A 274 -25.04 5.86 10.05
N GLY A 275 -24.96 7.20 10.12
CA GLY A 275 -24.22 7.92 11.16
C GLY A 275 -23.59 9.21 10.62
N ASP A 276 -22.70 9.80 11.40
CA ASP A 276 -22.24 11.17 11.17
C ASP A 276 -21.06 11.25 10.20
N LYS A 277 -20.15 10.27 10.23
CA LYS A 277 -18.88 10.31 9.48
C LYS A 277 -18.74 9.16 8.49
N THR A 278 -18.90 9.47 7.21
CA THR A 278 -18.70 8.55 6.07
C THR A 278 -17.23 8.36 5.72
N VAL A 279 -16.40 9.37 5.98
CA VAL A 279 -14.97 9.34 5.65
C VAL A 279 -14.10 9.58 6.89
N LEU A 280 -12.93 8.94 6.89
CA LEU A 280 -11.82 9.26 7.78
C LEU A 280 -11.21 10.61 7.42
N GLY A 281 -11.12 10.93 6.13
CA GLY A 281 -10.54 12.15 5.60
C GLY A 281 -10.49 12.12 4.07
N VAL A 282 -10.12 13.25 3.48
CA VAL A 282 -9.94 13.40 2.03
C VAL A 282 -8.61 14.09 1.76
N ASN A 283 -7.77 13.46 0.95
CA ASN A 283 -6.52 14.07 0.50
C ASN A 283 -6.51 14.18 -1.03
N ILE A 284 -5.98 15.28 -1.54
CA ILE A 284 -5.87 15.59 -2.96
C ILE A 284 -4.38 15.77 -3.32
N GLU A 285 -3.94 15.04 -4.35
CA GLU A 285 -2.67 15.26 -5.03
C GLU A 285 -2.91 15.79 -6.45
N THR A 286 -2.13 16.78 -6.87
CA THR A 286 -2.30 17.43 -8.17
C THR A 286 -1.04 17.40 -9.02
N ALA A 287 -1.23 17.42 -10.34
CA ALA A 287 -0.18 17.65 -11.32
C ALA A 287 -0.72 18.53 -12.45
N GLY A 288 0.20 19.07 -13.27
CA GLY A 288 -0.17 19.80 -14.48
C GLY A 288 -1.09 18.98 -15.38
N ARG A 289 -2.05 19.66 -16.00
CA ARG A 289 -3.00 19.07 -16.96
C ARG A 289 -2.82 19.66 -18.35
N HIS A 290 -3.22 18.90 -19.37
CA HIS A 290 -3.34 19.46 -20.72
C HIS A 290 -4.51 20.47 -20.75
N PRO A 291 -4.42 21.61 -21.46
CA PRO A 291 -5.48 22.63 -21.45
C PRO A 291 -6.86 22.08 -21.84
N ALA A 292 -6.90 21.09 -22.74
CA ALA A 292 -8.10 20.43 -23.24
C ALA A 292 -8.61 19.22 -22.42
N THR A 293 -7.92 18.82 -21.34
CA THR A 293 -8.36 17.69 -20.50
C THR A 293 -8.24 17.98 -19.01
N LEU A 294 -8.99 17.24 -18.20
CA LEU A 294 -8.89 17.24 -16.74
C LEU A 294 -9.01 15.80 -16.23
N GLY A 295 -7.88 15.14 -16.02
CA GLY A 295 -7.84 13.78 -15.48
C GLY A 295 -8.17 13.77 -13.98
N VAL A 296 -9.06 12.88 -13.54
CA VAL A 296 -9.48 12.74 -12.15
C VAL A 296 -9.49 11.27 -11.76
N GLY A 297 -8.81 10.93 -10.67
CA GLY A 297 -8.69 9.59 -10.13
C GLY A 297 -9.13 9.55 -8.68
N ILE A 298 -9.72 8.44 -8.27
CA ILE A 298 -10.23 8.18 -6.93
C ILE A 298 -9.66 6.84 -6.46
N SER A 299 -9.07 6.85 -5.27
CA SER A 299 -8.65 5.65 -4.54
C SER A 299 -9.26 5.69 -3.15
N THR A 300 -9.63 4.53 -2.60
CA THR A 300 -10.19 4.43 -1.25
C THR A 300 -9.39 3.50 -0.36
N GLY A 301 -9.27 3.85 0.91
CA GLY A 301 -8.95 2.95 2.01
C GLY A 301 -10.18 2.76 2.91
N CYS A 302 -10.33 1.57 3.48
CA CYS A 302 -11.40 1.27 4.45
C CYS A 302 -11.06 1.78 5.85
N TRP A 303 -11.91 1.50 6.84
CA TRP A 303 -11.58 1.74 8.25
C TRP A 303 -10.23 1.10 8.66
N ALA A 304 -9.90 -0.06 8.08
CA ALA A 304 -8.62 -0.73 8.23
C ALA A 304 -7.60 -0.27 7.16
N THR A 305 -7.40 1.04 7.02
CA THR A 305 -6.41 1.62 6.11
C THR A 305 -4.99 1.26 6.58
N ARG A 306 -4.49 0.14 6.08
CA ARG A 306 -3.16 -0.40 6.39
C ARG A 306 -2.12 0.22 5.46
N LYS A 307 -1.63 1.38 5.88
CA LYS A 307 -0.50 2.07 5.26
C LYS A 307 0.63 2.23 6.28
N GLY A 308 1.84 2.39 5.79
CA GLY A 308 2.96 2.74 6.65
C GLY A 308 4.13 3.31 5.87
N GLU A 309 5.06 3.90 6.61
CA GLU A 309 6.34 4.37 6.11
C GLU A 309 7.47 3.83 6.99
N ILE A 310 8.52 3.33 6.34
CA ILE A 310 9.80 2.98 6.97
C ILE A 310 10.94 3.70 6.25
N VAL A 311 11.86 4.25 7.03
CA VAL A 311 13.11 4.85 6.54
C VAL A 311 14.26 3.95 6.95
N ILE A 312 15.06 3.50 5.99
CA ILE A 312 16.16 2.56 6.17
C ILE A 312 17.45 3.23 5.71
N LYS A 313 18.49 3.17 6.55
CA LYS A 313 19.83 3.70 6.28
C LYS A 313 20.73 2.63 5.65
N ASP A 314 21.89 3.06 5.16
CA ASP A 314 22.88 2.21 4.48
C ASP A 314 23.45 1.09 5.37
N ASP A 315 23.49 1.33 6.69
CA ASP A 315 23.87 0.40 7.74
C ASP A 315 22.74 -0.54 8.18
N LEU A 316 21.57 -0.48 7.52
CA LEU A 316 20.34 -1.22 7.85
C LEU A 316 19.66 -0.79 9.16
N SER A 317 20.10 0.28 9.81
CA SER A 317 19.30 0.93 10.85
C SER A 317 18.04 1.52 10.24
N PHE A 318 16.94 1.53 11.00
CA PHE A 318 15.66 1.98 10.48
C PHE A 318 14.75 2.64 11.53
N GLU A 319 13.84 3.47 11.03
CA GLU A 319 12.74 4.04 11.79
C GLU A 319 11.41 3.85 11.05
N ILE A 320 10.33 3.70 11.81
CA ILE A 320 8.97 3.55 11.28
C ILE A 320 8.17 4.78 11.73
N PRO A 321 8.31 5.92 11.05
CA PRO A 321 7.71 7.18 11.49
C PRO A 321 6.18 7.14 11.55
N SER A 322 5.53 6.22 10.83
CA SER A 322 4.08 6.06 10.83
C SER A 322 3.51 5.24 12.00
N HIS A 323 4.35 4.56 12.78
CA HIS A 323 3.96 3.68 13.90
C HIS A 323 4.86 3.92 15.13
N LYS A 324 4.96 5.16 15.59
CA LYS A 324 5.85 5.53 16.72
C LYS A 324 5.34 4.98 18.04
N ARG A 325 4.01 4.96 18.25
CA ARG A 325 3.38 4.51 19.51
C ARG A 325 3.73 3.07 19.88
N LEU A 326 3.94 2.19 18.88
CA LEU A 326 4.30 0.79 19.12
C LEU A 326 5.63 0.63 19.88
N LYS A 327 6.57 1.59 19.75
CA LYS A 327 7.83 1.59 20.51
C LYS A 327 7.66 2.03 21.96
N GLU A 328 6.58 2.74 22.28
CA GLU A 328 6.28 3.29 23.61
C GLU A 328 5.52 2.28 24.46
N GLU A 329 4.63 1.48 23.86
CA GLU A 329 3.83 0.45 24.54
C GLU A 329 4.61 -0.84 24.88
N THR A 330 5.81 -1.02 24.33
CA THR A 330 6.69 -2.17 24.60
C THR A 330 7.76 -1.92 25.68
N LYS A 331 7.76 -0.75 26.32
CA LYS A 331 8.61 -0.41 27.49
C LYS A 331 7.83 -0.49 28.79
#